data_AF-A0A506QQH2-F1
#
_entry.id   AF-A0A506QQH2-F1
#
_cell.length_a   1.000
_cell.length_b   1.000
_cell.length_c   1.000
_cell.angle_alpha   90.00
_cell.angle_beta   90.00
_cell.angle_gamma   90.00
#
_symmetry.space_group_name_H-M   'P 1'
#
loop_
_entity.id
_entity.type
_entity.pdbx_description
1 polymer ?
#
loop_
_entity_poly.entity_id
_entity_poly.type
_entity_poly.pdbx_seq_one_letter_code
_entity_poly.pdbx_strand_id
1 'polypeptide(L)'
;METKPSPYSFNKNEKIEIAFNFLSEKKLSKQHFTLDEIANKTGWGKSTVRTYLSKKWSTFITKENNKLFVSPKFDSFSLSTFIKHHSQNENIPRSFYESILEKSISACITAIEVYNKPDFKFREESFSILMINAWELLLKAKILSMNGDDKSSIYLKSKGEVEVTESGSPKTISISKAINILSANGCLKRIVEDNIKLLIEIRDHAVHFIHEDMSLSTKIQCIGTASLKNYMTLSIDWFDYDFRKYNFFLMPVSLYHLSDIESFSVLNHS
;
A
#
# COMPACT_ATOMS: atom_id res chain seq x y z
N MET A 1 -35.64 -22.15 -35.05
CA MET A 1 -35.20 -22.67 -33.74
C MET A 1 -34.39 -21.58 -33.08
N GLU A 2 -35.08 -20.70 -32.35
CA GLU A 2 -34.45 -19.64 -31.55
C GLU A 2 -33.97 -20.25 -30.23
N THR A 3 -32.65 -20.26 -30.03
CA THR A 3 -32.03 -20.63 -28.76
C THR A 3 -32.18 -19.46 -27.79
N LYS A 4 -32.97 -19.68 -26.73
CA LYS A 4 -33.07 -18.75 -25.60
C LYS A 4 -31.68 -18.45 -25.01
N PRO A 5 -31.35 -17.19 -24.67
CA PRO A 5 -30.11 -16.87 -23.97
C PRO A 5 -30.18 -17.36 -22.51
N SER A 6 -29.12 -18.06 -22.09
CA SER A 6 -28.92 -18.59 -20.73
C SER A 6 -28.71 -17.45 -19.71
N PRO A 7 -29.34 -17.48 -18.53
CA PRO A 7 -29.30 -16.38 -17.57
C PRO A 7 -28.01 -16.39 -16.74
N TYR A 8 -27.24 -15.30 -16.83
CA TYR A 8 -26.23 -14.82 -15.87
C TYR A 8 -25.15 -15.82 -15.42
N SER A 9 -24.03 -15.87 -16.16
CA SER A 9 -22.77 -16.37 -15.61
C SER A 9 -22.16 -15.32 -14.68
N PHE A 10 -22.45 -15.40 -13.37
CA PHE A 10 -21.75 -14.61 -12.37
C PHE A 10 -20.23 -14.79 -12.49
N ASN A 11 -19.49 -13.69 -12.54
CA ASN A 11 -18.03 -13.74 -12.64
C ASN A 11 -17.46 -14.36 -11.35
N LYS A 12 -16.37 -15.14 -11.43
CA LYS A 12 -15.81 -15.88 -10.29
C LYS A 12 -15.46 -14.96 -9.10
N ASN A 13 -15.03 -13.74 -9.38
CA ASN A 13 -14.66 -12.74 -8.38
C ASN A 13 -15.88 -12.13 -7.67
N GLU A 14 -17.01 -12.02 -8.37
CA GLU A 14 -18.25 -11.43 -7.85
C GLU A 14 -18.83 -12.28 -6.71
N LYS A 15 -18.78 -13.62 -6.84
CA LYS A 15 -19.20 -14.54 -5.76
C LYS A 15 -18.29 -14.46 -4.53
N ILE A 16 -16.99 -14.20 -4.73
CA ILE A 16 -16.02 -14.06 -3.63
C ILE A 16 -16.23 -12.74 -2.89
N GLU A 17 -16.53 -11.67 -3.61
CA GLU A 17 -16.87 -10.37 -3.04
C GLU A 17 -18.17 -10.45 -2.21
N ILE A 18 -19.20 -11.11 -2.74
CA ILE A 18 -20.43 -11.37 -1.99
C ILE A 18 -20.14 -12.16 -0.69
N ALA A 19 -19.23 -13.13 -0.75
CA ALA A 19 -18.80 -13.89 0.43
C ALA A 19 -18.07 -12.99 1.46
N PHE A 20 -17.19 -12.10 1.00
CA PHE A 20 -16.48 -11.15 1.88
C PHE A 20 -17.44 -10.21 2.59
N ASN A 21 -18.39 -9.63 1.86
CA ASN A 21 -19.38 -8.71 2.41
C ASN A 21 -20.28 -9.42 3.44
N PHE A 22 -20.73 -10.65 3.13
CA PHE A 22 -21.51 -11.45 4.07
C PHE A 22 -20.75 -11.76 5.37
N LEU A 23 -19.47 -12.15 5.28
CA LEU A 23 -18.65 -12.44 6.47
C LEU A 23 -18.38 -11.17 7.29
N SER A 24 -18.17 -10.04 6.62
CA SER A 24 -18.00 -8.73 7.27
C SER A 24 -19.25 -8.32 8.05
N GLU A 25 -20.43 -8.47 7.46
CA GLU A 25 -21.73 -8.21 8.12
C GLU A 25 -21.95 -9.11 9.34
N LYS A 26 -21.67 -10.41 9.22
CA LYS A 26 -21.82 -11.37 10.34
C LYS A 26 -20.83 -11.12 11.46
N LYS A 27 -19.62 -10.65 11.15
CA LYS A 27 -18.63 -10.22 12.13
C LYS A 27 -19.09 -8.96 12.87
N LEU A 28 -19.53 -7.93 12.15
CA LEU A 28 -20.01 -6.66 12.74
C LEU A 28 -21.20 -6.89 13.68
N SER A 29 -22.14 -7.72 13.25
CA SER A 29 -23.33 -8.07 14.05
C SER A 29 -23.06 -9.11 15.15
N LYS A 30 -21.84 -9.67 15.23
CA LYS A 30 -21.46 -10.80 16.10
C LYS A 30 -22.44 -11.98 16.01
N GLN A 31 -23.04 -12.18 14.85
CA GLN A 31 -24.05 -13.19 14.64
C GLN A 31 -23.44 -14.49 14.14
N HIS A 32 -24.02 -15.58 14.63
CA HIS A 32 -23.76 -16.90 14.10
C HIS A 32 -24.46 -17.08 12.74
N PHE A 33 -23.89 -17.91 11.88
CA PHE A 33 -24.48 -18.26 10.59
C PHE A 33 -24.30 -19.75 10.29
N THR A 34 -25.06 -20.23 9.30
CA THR A 34 -25.05 -21.62 8.85
C THR A 34 -24.40 -21.77 7.47
N LEU A 35 -24.02 -22.98 7.11
CA LEU A 35 -23.52 -23.31 5.77
C LEU A 35 -24.55 -22.98 4.68
N ASP A 36 -25.84 -23.07 5.00
CA ASP A 36 -26.93 -22.82 4.08
C ASP A 36 -27.10 -21.32 3.79
N GLU A 37 -26.97 -20.48 4.81
CA GLU A 37 -27.02 -19.01 4.64
C GLU A 37 -25.94 -18.51 3.69
N ILE A 38 -24.69 -18.94 3.87
CA ILE A 38 -23.59 -18.50 3.02
C ILE A 38 -23.69 -19.10 1.60
N ALA A 39 -24.15 -20.35 1.46
CA ALA A 39 -24.36 -20.98 0.16
C ALA A 39 -25.46 -20.25 -0.64
N ASN A 40 -26.57 -19.91 0.01
CA ASN A 40 -27.67 -19.17 -0.61
C ASN A 40 -27.27 -17.75 -1.00
N LYS A 41 -26.49 -17.06 -0.16
CA LYS A 41 -26.05 -15.69 -0.44
C LYS A 41 -25.03 -15.63 -1.59
N THR A 42 -24.06 -16.54 -1.60
CA THR A 42 -22.95 -16.55 -2.59
C THR A 42 -23.30 -17.25 -3.91
N GLY A 43 -24.38 -18.04 -3.94
CA GLY A 43 -24.73 -18.88 -5.08
C GLY A 43 -23.72 -20.01 -5.34
N TRP A 44 -23.01 -20.47 -4.29
CA TRP A 44 -22.14 -21.64 -4.34
C TRP A 44 -22.86 -22.90 -3.84
N GLY A 45 -22.46 -24.07 -4.35
CA GLY A 45 -22.93 -25.34 -3.82
C GLY A 45 -22.40 -25.58 -2.40
N LYS A 46 -23.18 -26.28 -1.55
CA LYS A 46 -22.80 -26.58 -0.16
C LYS A 46 -21.45 -27.31 -0.04
N SER A 47 -21.11 -28.13 -1.03
CA SER A 47 -19.81 -28.83 -1.12
C SER A 47 -18.64 -27.88 -1.36
N THR A 48 -18.83 -26.87 -2.21
CA THR A 48 -17.83 -25.81 -2.48
C THR A 48 -17.58 -24.97 -1.25
N VAL A 49 -18.65 -24.52 -0.58
CA VAL A 49 -18.56 -23.78 0.68
C VAL A 49 -17.82 -24.58 1.74
N ARG A 50 -18.16 -25.88 1.90
CA ARG A 50 -17.47 -26.75 2.87
C ARG A 50 -15.97 -26.88 2.58
N THR A 51 -15.58 -26.91 1.31
CA THR A 51 -14.18 -26.96 0.89
C THR A 51 -13.44 -25.66 1.20
N TYR A 52 -14.06 -24.50 0.97
CA TYR A 52 -13.46 -23.22 1.38
C TYR A 52 -13.38 -23.08 2.89
N LEU A 53 -14.39 -23.55 3.61
CA LEU A 53 -14.40 -23.48 5.06
C LEU A 53 -13.26 -24.30 5.70
N SER A 54 -12.97 -25.48 5.16
CA SER A 54 -11.88 -26.34 5.65
C SER A 54 -10.50 -25.88 5.17
N LYS A 55 -10.35 -25.53 3.88
CA LYS A 55 -9.04 -25.25 3.28
C LYS A 55 -8.61 -23.78 3.37
N LYS A 56 -9.56 -22.85 3.40
CA LYS A 56 -9.29 -21.42 3.23
C LYS A 56 -9.74 -20.56 4.39
N TRP A 57 -10.83 -20.91 5.07
CA TRP A 57 -11.38 -20.05 6.11
C TRP A 57 -11.17 -20.57 7.53
N SER A 58 -10.46 -21.69 7.67
CA SER A 58 -10.18 -22.33 8.96
C SER A 58 -9.39 -21.43 9.93
N THR A 59 -8.67 -20.44 9.41
CA THR A 59 -7.88 -19.50 10.20
C THR A 59 -8.72 -18.43 10.89
N PHE A 60 -9.90 -18.10 10.35
CA PHE A 60 -10.74 -17.01 10.84
C PHE A 60 -12.21 -17.38 11.07
N ILE A 61 -12.68 -18.56 10.66
CA ILE A 61 -14.02 -19.09 10.98
C ILE A 61 -13.89 -20.19 12.03
N THR A 62 -14.66 -20.07 13.10
CA THR A 62 -14.75 -21.06 14.19
C THR A 62 -16.15 -21.69 14.24
N LYS A 63 -16.22 -22.92 14.74
CA LYS A 63 -17.46 -23.68 14.85
C LYS A 63 -17.83 -23.84 16.32
N GLU A 64 -18.99 -23.34 16.72
CA GLU A 64 -19.56 -23.47 18.07
C GLU A 64 -20.97 -24.06 17.96
N ASN A 65 -21.25 -25.18 18.65
CA ASN A 65 -22.59 -25.80 18.72
C ASN A 65 -23.31 -25.90 17.37
N ASN A 66 -22.59 -26.38 16.36
CA ASN A 66 -23.07 -26.56 14.98
C ASN A 66 -23.41 -25.27 14.21
N LYS A 67 -23.05 -24.11 14.76
CA LYS A 67 -23.11 -22.79 14.12
C LYS A 67 -21.69 -22.28 13.84
N LEU A 68 -21.57 -21.41 12.83
CA LEU A 68 -20.29 -20.82 12.42
C LEU A 68 -20.23 -19.36 12.88
N PHE A 69 -19.03 -18.94 13.29
CA PHE A 69 -18.76 -17.58 13.73
C PHE A 69 -17.46 -17.05 13.13
N VAL A 70 -17.45 -15.76 12.77
CA VAL A 70 -16.28 -15.07 12.21
C VAL A 70 -15.46 -14.47 13.35
N SER A 71 -14.25 -14.97 13.55
CA SER A 71 -13.33 -14.50 14.59
C SER A 71 -12.76 -13.11 14.27
N PRO A 72 -12.22 -12.39 15.28
CA PRO A 72 -11.55 -11.11 15.08
C PRO A 72 -10.36 -11.15 14.11
N LYS A 73 -9.77 -12.34 13.87
CA LYS A 73 -8.69 -12.51 12.89
C LYS A 73 -9.10 -12.15 11.46
N PHE A 74 -10.40 -12.05 11.18
CA PHE A 74 -10.91 -11.60 9.89
C PHE A 74 -10.55 -10.13 9.59
N ASP A 75 -10.29 -9.30 10.61
CA ASP A 75 -9.97 -7.87 10.42
C ASP A 75 -8.64 -7.64 9.70
N SER A 76 -7.76 -8.65 9.61
CA SER A 76 -6.55 -8.57 8.80
C SER A 76 -6.79 -8.73 7.30
N PHE A 77 -8.03 -8.98 6.87
CA PHE A 77 -8.37 -9.18 5.46
C PHE A 77 -9.13 -7.97 4.91
N SER A 78 -8.53 -7.30 3.93
CA SER A 78 -9.26 -6.44 2.99
C SER A 78 -9.90 -7.29 1.87
N LEU A 79 -10.87 -6.72 1.15
CA LEU A 79 -11.53 -7.40 0.02
C LEU A 79 -10.51 -7.94 -1.00
N SER A 80 -9.48 -7.16 -1.32
CA SER A 80 -8.41 -7.56 -2.23
C SER A 80 -7.61 -8.73 -1.69
N THR A 81 -7.23 -8.71 -0.41
CA THR A 81 -6.52 -9.81 0.26
C THR A 81 -7.38 -11.07 0.39
N PHE A 82 -8.69 -10.92 0.62
CA PHE A 82 -9.63 -12.03 0.66
C PHE A 82 -9.84 -12.68 -0.72
N ILE A 83 -9.94 -11.88 -1.79
CA ILE A 83 -9.98 -12.39 -3.16
C ILE A 83 -8.70 -13.16 -3.49
N LYS A 84 -7.52 -12.62 -3.11
CA LYS A 84 -6.22 -13.31 -3.24
C LYS A 84 -6.23 -14.67 -2.55
N HIS A 85 -6.75 -14.73 -1.31
CA HIS A 85 -6.87 -15.95 -0.53
C HIS A 85 -7.71 -17.04 -1.24
N HIS A 86 -8.63 -16.66 -2.14
CA HIS A 86 -9.52 -17.57 -2.87
C HIS A 86 -8.99 -18.13 -4.18
N SER A 87 -7.93 -17.57 -4.75
CA SER A 87 -7.32 -18.16 -5.94
C SER A 87 -6.60 -19.47 -5.61
N GLN A 88 -6.64 -20.44 -6.53
CA GLN A 88 -5.93 -21.72 -6.41
C GLN A 88 -4.51 -21.65 -7.00
N ASN A 89 -4.10 -20.50 -7.54
CA ASN A 89 -2.73 -20.22 -7.93
C ASN A 89 -2.12 -19.27 -6.91
N GLU A 90 -1.05 -19.70 -6.23
CA GLU A 90 -0.09 -18.81 -5.56
C GLU A 90 0.55 -17.80 -6.55
N ASN A 91 0.36 -18.02 -7.86
CA ASN A 91 0.70 -17.10 -8.95
C ASN A 91 -0.53 -16.38 -9.52
N ILE A 92 -1.24 -15.57 -8.73
CA ILE A 92 -1.99 -14.45 -9.32
C ILE A 92 -0.93 -13.37 -9.58
N PRO A 93 -0.83 -12.79 -10.79
CA PRO A 93 0.12 -11.73 -11.04
C PRO A 93 -0.16 -10.61 -10.04
N ARG A 94 0.82 -10.35 -9.15
CA ARG A 94 0.83 -9.14 -8.32
C ARG A 94 0.58 -7.97 -9.25
N SER A 95 -0.37 -7.10 -8.89
CA SER A 95 -0.64 -5.93 -9.71
C SER A 95 0.64 -5.12 -9.86
N PHE A 96 0.78 -4.41 -10.97
CA PHE A 96 2.00 -3.67 -11.26
C PHE A 96 2.20 -2.56 -10.22
N TYR A 97 1.13 -1.88 -9.79
CA TYR A 97 1.19 -0.89 -8.72
C TYR A 97 1.64 -1.49 -7.38
N GLU A 98 1.23 -2.71 -7.01
CA GLU A 98 1.71 -3.39 -5.80
C GLU A 98 3.21 -3.70 -5.89
N SER A 99 3.68 -4.08 -7.08
CA SER A 99 5.11 -4.33 -7.31
C SER A 99 5.94 -3.04 -7.19
N ILE A 100 5.42 -1.92 -7.69
CA ILE A 100 6.04 -0.60 -7.49
C ILE A 100 5.98 -0.17 -6.03
N LEU A 101 4.86 -0.40 -5.35
CA LEU A 101 4.70 -0.09 -3.93
C LEU A 101 5.73 -0.87 -3.09
N GLU A 102 5.90 -2.17 -3.31
CA GLU A 102 6.91 -2.94 -2.60
C GLU A 102 8.33 -2.41 -2.85
N LYS A 103 8.64 -2.04 -4.09
CA LYS A 103 9.93 -1.40 -4.41
C LYS A 103 10.10 -0.06 -3.70
N SER A 104 9.04 0.74 -3.62
CA SER A 104 9.00 2.00 -2.90
C SER A 104 9.31 1.80 -1.40
N ILE A 105 8.63 0.83 -0.77
CA ILE A 105 8.82 0.54 0.66
C ILE A 105 10.24 0.02 0.92
N SER A 106 10.75 -0.87 0.07
CA SER A 106 12.14 -1.34 0.19
C SER A 106 13.14 -0.18 0.10
N ALA A 107 12.95 0.77 -0.83
CA ALA A 107 13.80 1.96 -0.93
C ALA A 107 13.72 2.84 0.33
N CYS A 108 12.53 3.00 0.91
CA CYS A 108 12.32 3.74 2.16
C CYS A 108 13.07 3.08 3.33
N ILE A 109 12.98 1.77 3.47
CA ILE A 109 13.69 1.01 4.50
C ILE A 109 15.20 1.12 4.32
N THR A 110 15.71 0.99 3.08
CA THR A 110 17.14 1.20 2.80
C THR A 110 17.58 2.61 3.17
N ALA A 111 16.76 3.64 2.92
CA ALA A 111 17.07 5.01 3.33
C ALA A 111 17.27 5.10 4.85
N ILE A 112 16.34 4.53 5.63
CA ILE A 112 16.41 4.50 7.09
C ILE A 112 17.66 3.75 7.55
N GLU A 113 17.92 2.55 7.03
CA GLU A 113 19.09 1.75 7.40
C GLU A 113 20.41 2.49 7.15
N VAL A 114 20.52 3.17 6.01
CA VAL A 114 21.70 3.96 5.66
C VAL A 114 21.86 5.14 6.61
N TYR A 115 20.77 5.85 6.93
CA TYR A 115 20.79 6.97 7.86
C TYR A 115 21.27 6.57 9.27
N ASN A 116 21.03 5.32 9.68
CA ASN A 116 21.41 4.83 11.00
C ASN A 116 22.82 4.25 11.12
N LYS A 117 23.58 4.16 10.02
CA LYS A 117 24.96 3.67 10.09
C LYS A 117 25.84 4.67 10.85
N PRO A 118 26.53 4.30 11.95
CA PRO A 118 27.16 5.26 12.87
C PRO A 118 28.33 6.06 12.28
N ASP A 119 29.14 5.47 11.39
CA ASP A 119 30.21 6.17 10.67
C ASP A 119 30.01 5.96 9.15
N PHE A 120 29.14 6.78 8.58
CA PHE A 120 28.88 6.81 7.15
C PHE A 120 28.92 8.27 6.68
N LYS A 121 30.00 8.64 5.99
CA LYS A 121 30.29 10.04 5.59
C LYS A 121 29.38 10.60 4.51
N PHE A 122 28.67 9.73 3.80
CA PHE A 122 27.76 10.08 2.69
C PHE A 122 26.30 9.75 3.05
N ARG A 123 25.98 9.80 4.35
CA ARG A 123 24.73 9.29 4.94
C ARG A 123 23.55 10.17 4.60
N GLU A 124 23.70 11.45 4.85
CA GLU A 124 22.74 12.50 4.58
C GLU A 124 22.32 12.51 3.11
N GLU A 125 23.31 12.48 2.21
CA GLU A 125 23.12 12.46 0.76
C GLU A 125 22.44 11.15 0.33
N SER A 126 22.95 10.01 0.79
CA SER A 126 22.37 8.70 0.47
C SER A 126 20.92 8.59 0.95
N PHE A 127 20.63 9.06 2.16
CA PHE A 127 19.27 9.10 2.69
C PHE A 127 18.37 9.94 1.80
N SER A 128 18.77 11.15 1.44
CA SER A 128 17.95 12.06 0.60
C SER A 128 17.63 11.45 -0.76
N ILE A 129 18.62 10.82 -1.42
CA ILE A 129 18.48 10.17 -2.72
C ILE A 129 17.51 8.98 -2.62
N LEU A 130 17.72 8.09 -1.64
CA LEU A 130 16.89 6.90 -1.45
C LEU A 130 15.45 7.27 -1.06
N MET A 131 15.28 8.25 -0.18
CA MET A 131 13.98 8.70 0.28
C MET A 131 13.17 9.36 -0.86
N ILE A 132 13.81 10.13 -1.74
CA ILE A 132 13.13 10.68 -2.92
C ILE A 132 12.74 9.58 -3.91
N ASN A 133 13.61 8.60 -4.13
CA ASN A 133 13.27 7.45 -4.96
C ASN A 133 12.07 6.68 -4.38
N ALA A 134 12.03 6.49 -3.07
CA ALA A 134 10.87 5.91 -2.39
C ALA A 134 9.60 6.73 -2.66
N TRP A 135 9.64 8.05 -2.44
CA TRP A 135 8.51 8.94 -2.74
C TRP A 135 8.06 8.87 -4.19
N GLU A 136 8.98 8.96 -5.15
CA GLU A 136 8.65 8.91 -6.56
C GLU A 136 7.90 7.61 -6.92
N LEU A 137 8.37 6.47 -6.41
CA LEU A 137 7.71 5.18 -6.61
C LEU A 137 6.34 5.12 -5.91
N LEU A 138 6.19 5.67 -4.71
CA LEU A 138 4.91 5.69 -3.98
C LEU A 138 3.85 6.48 -4.75
N LEU A 139 4.20 7.67 -5.22
CA LEU A 139 3.29 8.52 -6.00
C LEU A 139 2.91 7.84 -7.32
N LYS A 140 3.85 7.18 -8.00
CA LYS A 140 3.57 6.38 -9.21
C LYS A 140 2.63 5.21 -8.92
N ALA A 141 2.84 4.48 -7.82
CA ALA A 141 1.94 3.41 -7.41
C ALA A 141 0.52 3.94 -7.17
N LYS A 142 0.38 5.14 -6.58
CA LYS A 142 -0.94 5.75 -6.36
C LYS A 142 -1.63 6.11 -7.66
N ILE A 143 -0.90 6.71 -8.61
CA ILE A 143 -1.41 7.03 -9.94
C ILE A 143 -1.86 5.76 -10.68
N LEU A 144 -1.07 4.69 -10.64
CA LEU A 144 -1.45 3.41 -11.25
C LEU A 144 -2.70 2.82 -10.61
N SER A 145 -2.78 2.81 -9.28
CA SER A 145 -3.93 2.31 -8.54
C SER A 145 -5.22 3.04 -8.91
N MET A 146 -5.16 4.36 -9.08
CA MET A 146 -6.31 5.18 -9.50
C MET A 146 -6.72 4.94 -10.96
N ASN A 147 -5.78 4.55 -11.82
CA ASN A 147 -6.01 4.30 -13.25
C ASN A 147 -6.19 2.80 -13.59
N GLY A 148 -6.56 1.97 -12.62
CA GLY A 148 -6.83 0.55 -12.86
C GLY A 148 -5.59 -0.26 -13.29
N ASP A 149 -4.41 0.13 -12.79
CA ASP A 149 -3.12 -0.50 -13.09
C ASP A 149 -2.61 -0.33 -14.53
N ASP A 150 -3.15 0.64 -15.27
CA ASP A 150 -2.65 0.99 -16.61
C ASP A 150 -1.24 1.63 -16.53
N LYS A 151 -0.24 0.90 -17.01
CA LYS A 151 1.16 1.34 -17.07
C LYS A 151 1.35 2.61 -17.89
N SER A 152 0.47 2.87 -18.87
CA SER A 152 0.57 4.07 -19.72
C SER A 152 0.38 5.38 -18.95
N SER A 153 -0.29 5.32 -17.79
CA SER A 153 -0.54 6.46 -16.91
C SER A 153 0.72 7.06 -16.29
N ILE A 154 1.79 6.27 -16.16
CA ILE A 154 3.07 6.73 -15.60
C ILE A 154 4.16 6.91 -16.66
N TYR A 155 3.87 6.65 -17.93
CA TYR A 155 4.86 6.82 -19.00
C TYR A 155 4.98 8.28 -19.42
N LEU A 156 6.22 8.70 -19.67
CA LEU A 156 6.50 10.01 -20.24
C LEU A 156 6.20 9.95 -21.75
N LYS A 157 5.25 10.77 -22.19
CA LYS A 157 4.87 10.89 -23.61
C LYS A 157 5.36 12.22 -24.15
N SER A 158 6.05 12.19 -25.29
CA SER A 158 6.48 13.37 -26.06
C SER A 158 5.93 13.25 -27.48
N LYS A 159 5.24 14.28 -27.95
CA LYS A 159 4.55 14.27 -29.26
C LYS A 159 3.61 13.07 -29.49
N GLY A 160 3.03 12.51 -28.43
CA GLY A 160 2.12 11.36 -28.49
C GLY A 160 2.80 9.99 -28.38
N GLU A 161 4.12 9.93 -28.49
CA GLU A 161 4.90 8.69 -28.36
C GLU A 161 5.53 8.56 -26.97
N VAL A 162 5.67 7.33 -26.50
CA VAL A 162 6.34 7.04 -25.22
C VAL A 162 7.84 7.26 -25.39
N GLU A 163 8.42 8.15 -24.61
CA GLU A 163 9.87 8.31 -24.58
C GLU A 163 10.51 7.04 -24.03
N VAL A 164 11.59 6.60 -24.67
CA VAL A 164 12.40 5.47 -24.23
C VAL A 164 13.75 5.94 -23.70
N THR A 165 14.30 5.20 -22.74
CA THR A 165 15.68 5.34 -22.28
C THR A 165 16.64 4.82 -23.36
N GLU A 166 17.93 5.12 -23.20
CA GLU A 166 18.99 4.56 -24.06
C GLU A 166 19.02 3.02 -24.03
N SER A 167 18.56 2.42 -22.94
CA SER A 167 18.39 0.98 -22.76
C SER A 167 17.08 0.41 -23.35
N GLY A 168 16.28 1.23 -24.04
CA GLY A 168 15.01 0.82 -24.67
C GLY A 168 13.83 0.64 -23.71
N SER A 169 13.95 1.05 -22.44
CA SER A 169 12.86 0.98 -21.47
C SER A 169 11.99 2.24 -21.50
N PRO A 170 10.66 2.16 -21.29
CA PRO A 170 9.81 3.36 -21.20
C PRO A 170 10.28 4.30 -20.09
N LYS A 171 10.52 5.57 -20.42
CA LYS A 171 10.71 6.61 -19.42
C LYS A 171 9.41 6.81 -18.67
N THR A 172 9.53 6.98 -17.35
CA THR A 172 8.39 7.25 -16.49
C THR A 172 8.36 8.71 -16.06
N ILE A 173 7.20 9.20 -15.64
CA ILE A 173 7.03 10.56 -15.13
C ILE A 173 7.98 10.84 -13.96
N SER A 174 8.47 12.08 -13.83
CA SER A 174 9.27 12.48 -12.67
C SER A 174 8.42 12.65 -11.41
N ILE A 175 9.06 12.67 -10.24
CA ILE A 175 8.40 13.00 -8.97
C ILE A 175 7.57 14.30 -9.05
N SER A 176 8.11 15.38 -9.65
CA SER A 176 7.40 16.67 -9.76
C SER A 176 6.12 16.56 -10.58
N LYS A 177 6.14 15.78 -11.68
CA LYS A 177 4.95 15.53 -12.49
C LYS A 177 3.94 14.65 -11.74
N ALA A 178 4.41 13.66 -10.99
CA ALA A 178 3.54 12.81 -10.16
C ALA A 178 2.84 13.62 -9.04
N ILE A 179 3.56 14.52 -8.38
CA ILE A 179 3.01 15.47 -7.39
C ILE A 179 1.89 16.30 -8.02
N ASN A 180 2.14 16.91 -9.19
CA ASN A 180 1.15 17.75 -9.86
C ASN A 180 -0.13 16.96 -10.20
N ILE A 181 0.01 15.73 -10.70
CA ILE A 181 -1.13 14.85 -11.02
C ILE A 181 -1.94 14.57 -9.74
N LEU A 182 -1.29 14.16 -8.66
CA LEU A 182 -1.99 13.78 -7.43
C LEU A 182 -2.61 14.98 -6.70
N SER A 183 -1.95 16.14 -6.76
CA SER A 183 -2.47 17.39 -6.18
C SER A 183 -3.69 17.89 -6.96
N ALA A 184 -3.66 17.81 -8.30
CA ALA A 184 -4.82 18.14 -9.14
C ALA A 184 -6.02 17.20 -8.89
N ASN A 185 -5.77 15.94 -8.52
CA ASN A 185 -6.80 14.97 -8.13
C ASN A 185 -7.20 15.06 -6.64
N GLY A 186 -6.72 16.06 -5.89
CA GLY A 186 -7.04 16.25 -4.47
C GLY A 186 -6.53 15.13 -3.55
N CYS A 187 -5.63 14.27 -4.04
CA CYS A 187 -5.10 13.13 -3.29
C CYS A 187 -3.91 13.48 -2.39
N LEU A 188 -3.26 14.62 -2.66
CA LEU A 188 -2.08 15.09 -1.92
C LEU A 188 -2.38 16.45 -1.27
N LYS A 189 -2.14 16.54 0.04
CA LYS A 189 -2.26 17.80 0.79
C LYS A 189 -1.07 18.71 0.47
N ARG A 190 -1.29 20.02 0.40
CA ARG A 190 -0.25 21.02 0.13
C ARG A 190 0.96 20.93 1.08
N ILE A 191 0.72 20.67 2.36
CA ILE A 191 1.80 20.50 3.37
C ILE A 191 2.71 19.32 3.00
N VAL A 192 2.15 18.23 2.47
CA VAL A 192 2.94 17.07 2.06
C VAL A 192 3.72 17.38 0.79
N GLU A 193 3.10 18.06 -0.16
CA GLU A 193 3.77 18.55 -1.37
C GLU A 193 4.97 19.44 -1.03
N ASP A 194 4.80 20.40 -0.13
CA ASP A 194 5.87 21.32 0.30
C ASP A 194 7.01 20.56 0.98
N ASN A 195 6.71 19.56 1.82
CA ASN A 195 7.73 18.70 2.43
C ASN A 195 8.52 17.89 1.40
N ILE A 196 7.86 17.37 0.36
CA ILE A 196 8.55 16.63 -0.71
C ILE A 196 9.43 17.58 -1.54
N LYS A 197 8.97 18.81 -1.82
CA LYS A 197 9.77 19.84 -2.50
C LYS A 197 11.02 20.23 -1.72
N LEU A 198 10.90 20.42 -0.41
CA LEU A 198 12.05 20.68 0.46
C LEU A 198 13.04 19.50 0.46
N LEU A 199 12.54 18.27 0.44
CA LEU A 199 13.41 17.09 0.32
C LEU A 199 14.12 17.04 -1.04
N ILE A 200 13.42 17.37 -2.13
CA ILE A 200 13.99 17.52 -3.48
C ILE A 200 15.12 18.54 -3.49
N GLU A 201 14.90 19.71 -2.89
CA GLU A 201 15.92 20.74 -2.75
C GLU A 201 17.11 20.21 -1.96
N ILE A 202 16.90 19.56 -0.82
CA ILE A 202 17.98 18.93 -0.04
C ILE A 202 18.80 17.99 -0.90
N ARG A 203 18.18 17.08 -1.67
CA ARG A 203 18.91 16.18 -2.55
C ARG A 203 19.71 16.94 -3.59
N ASP A 204 19.11 17.94 -4.23
CA ASP A 204 19.81 18.69 -5.27
C ASP A 204 21.03 19.42 -4.68
N HIS A 205 20.92 19.95 -3.46
CA HIS A 205 22.07 20.54 -2.76
C HIS A 205 23.09 19.49 -2.31
N ALA A 206 22.65 18.35 -1.76
CA ALA A 206 23.49 17.25 -1.31
C ALA A 206 24.27 16.56 -2.45
N VAL A 207 23.65 16.41 -3.62
CA VAL A 207 24.26 15.76 -4.79
C VAL A 207 25.23 16.69 -5.51
N HIS A 208 25.00 18.00 -5.47
CA HIS A 208 25.78 18.97 -6.25
C HIS A 208 26.78 19.81 -5.43
N PHE A 209 26.77 19.73 -4.10
CA PHE A 209 27.62 20.56 -3.25
C PHE A 209 28.29 19.76 -2.12
N ILE A 210 29.61 19.89 -2.00
CA ILE A 210 30.37 19.39 -0.85
C ILE A 210 30.04 20.30 0.33
N HIS A 211 29.39 19.78 1.37
CA HIS A 211 29.13 20.52 2.60
C HIS A 211 29.84 19.86 3.79
N GLU A 212 30.65 20.64 4.51
CA GLU A 212 31.24 20.28 5.81
C GLU A 212 30.38 20.77 7.00
N ASP A 213 29.21 21.38 6.74
CA ASP A 213 28.45 22.12 7.76
C ASP A 213 27.42 21.29 8.52
N MET A 214 27.50 21.36 9.85
CA MET A 214 26.52 20.88 10.84
C MET A 214 25.07 21.37 10.58
N SER A 215 24.91 22.45 9.80
CA SER A 215 23.61 23.01 9.40
C SER A 215 22.83 22.11 8.45
N LEU A 216 23.51 21.32 7.60
CA LEU A 216 22.88 20.41 6.65
C LEU A 216 22.29 19.19 7.36
N SER A 217 23.04 18.59 8.29
CA SER A 217 22.60 17.41 9.05
C SER A 217 21.33 17.72 9.87
N THR A 218 21.26 18.90 10.50
CA THR A 218 20.06 19.34 11.24
C THR A 218 18.84 19.53 10.32
N LYS A 219 19.02 20.16 9.16
CA LYS A 219 17.94 20.35 8.17
C LYS A 219 17.43 19.00 7.64
N ILE A 220 18.35 18.10 7.30
CA ILE A 220 18.03 16.75 6.81
C ILE A 220 17.31 15.95 7.87
N GLN A 221 17.69 16.09 9.14
CA GLN A 221 17.00 15.43 10.23
C GLN A 221 15.55 15.91 10.33
N CYS A 222 15.29 17.22 10.46
CA CYS A 222 13.93 17.75 10.61
C CYS A 222 13.06 17.45 9.38
N ILE A 223 13.56 17.75 8.18
CA ILE A 223 12.79 17.55 6.93
C ILE A 223 12.67 16.06 6.60
N GLY A 224 13.71 15.27 6.86
CA GLY A 224 13.69 13.81 6.73
C GLY A 224 12.67 13.16 7.65
N THR A 225 12.55 13.62 8.90
CA THR A 225 11.51 13.15 9.84
C THR A 225 10.12 13.39 9.27
N ALA A 226 9.85 14.64 8.89
CA ALA A 226 8.54 15.06 8.43
C ALA A 226 8.16 14.34 7.13
N SER A 227 9.15 14.18 6.24
CA SER A 227 9.00 13.43 4.99
C SER A 227 8.71 11.95 5.24
N LEU A 228 9.42 11.29 6.15
CA LEU A 228 9.21 9.89 6.48
C LEU A 228 7.84 9.66 7.14
N LYS A 229 7.44 10.53 8.08
CA LYS A 229 6.11 10.49 8.72
C LYS A 229 5.01 10.59 7.65
N ASN A 230 5.09 11.59 6.78
CA ASN A 230 4.14 11.77 5.68
C ASN A 230 4.09 10.56 4.75
N TYR A 231 5.25 9.98 4.42
CA TYR A 231 5.36 8.81 3.55
C TYR A 231 4.65 7.59 4.16
N MET A 232 4.90 7.31 5.44
CA MET A 232 4.26 6.19 6.14
C MET A 232 2.76 6.40 6.26
N THR A 233 2.31 7.59 6.66
CA THR A 233 0.87 7.92 6.74
C THR A 233 0.18 7.72 5.40
N LEU A 234 0.73 8.25 4.30
CA LEU A 234 0.12 8.07 2.97
C LEU A 234 0.18 6.62 2.49
N SER A 235 1.21 5.85 2.84
CA SER A 235 1.29 4.44 2.47
C SER A 235 0.22 3.60 3.19
N ILE A 236 -0.09 3.93 4.45
CA ILE A 236 -1.21 3.35 5.21
C ILE A 236 -2.53 3.80 4.59
N ASP A 237 -2.73 5.11 4.43
CA ASP A 237 -3.99 5.68 3.94
C ASP A 237 -4.34 5.23 2.51
N TRP A 238 -3.35 5.10 1.63
CA TRP A 238 -3.59 4.76 0.23
C TRP A 238 -3.64 3.27 -0.06
N PHE A 239 -2.93 2.45 0.72
CA PHE A 239 -2.72 1.04 0.40
C PHE A 239 -2.92 0.09 1.57
N ASP A 240 -3.33 0.58 2.74
CA ASP A 240 -3.47 -0.21 3.98
C ASP A 240 -2.18 -0.99 4.30
N TYR A 241 -1.03 -0.35 4.04
CA TYR A 241 0.26 -1.03 4.15
C TYR A 241 0.69 -1.18 5.62
N ASP A 242 0.89 -2.42 6.04
CA ASP A 242 1.33 -2.72 7.40
C ASP A 242 2.85 -2.60 7.57
N PHE A 243 3.26 -1.57 8.31
CA PHE A 243 4.63 -1.30 8.70
C PHE A 243 5.09 -2.08 9.94
N ARG A 244 4.20 -2.68 10.73
CA ARG A 244 4.53 -3.38 12.00
C ARG A 244 5.49 -4.55 11.83
N LYS A 245 5.57 -5.09 10.61
CA LYS A 245 6.50 -6.17 10.24
C LYS A 245 7.98 -5.74 10.22
N TYR A 246 8.25 -4.44 10.23
CA TYR A 246 9.60 -3.90 10.27
C TYR A 246 9.91 -3.39 11.69
N ASN A 247 11.05 -3.83 12.23
CA ASN A 247 11.55 -3.36 13.53
C ASN A 247 12.10 -1.92 13.38
N PHE A 248 11.23 -0.92 13.43
CA PHE A 248 11.60 0.50 13.38
C PHE A 248 12.32 1.03 14.64
N PHE A 249 12.86 0.15 15.49
CA PHE A 249 13.79 0.50 16.58
C PHE A 249 15.04 1.26 16.09
N LEU A 250 15.25 1.29 14.78
CA LEU A 250 16.31 2.05 14.13
C LEU A 250 15.91 3.49 13.79
N MET A 251 14.70 4.01 14.01
CA MET A 251 14.48 5.46 13.77
C MET A 251 15.45 6.30 14.64
N PRO A 252 16.17 7.29 14.09
CA PRO A 252 17.13 8.08 14.84
C PRO A 252 16.50 8.63 16.10
N VAL A 253 17.18 8.47 17.24
CA VAL A 253 16.68 8.87 18.57
C VAL A 253 16.32 10.36 18.61
N SER A 254 16.92 11.15 17.71
CA SER A 254 16.66 12.56 17.52
C SER A 254 15.32 12.89 16.80
N LEU A 255 14.53 11.87 16.44
CA LEU A 255 13.20 11.98 15.82
C LEU A 255 12.03 11.73 16.81
N TYR A 256 12.30 11.44 18.09
CA TYR A 256 11.25 11.11 19.08
C TYR A 256 11.05 12.20 20.14
N HIS A 257 9.86 12.81 20.17
CA HIS A 257 9.17 13.07 21.43
C HIS A 257 8.11 11.97 21.61
N LEU A 258 8.21 11.21 22.70
CA LEU A 258 7.38 10.03 23.03
C LEU A 258 5.85 10.28 23.05
N SER A 259 5.40 11.55 23.02
CA SER A 259 3.99 11.94 23.00
C SER A 259 3.25 11.67 21.69
N ASP A 260 3.96 11.47 20.57
CA ASP A 260 3.34 11.40 19.24
C ASP A 260 2.83 10.00 18.86
N ILE A 261 3.15 8.95 19.60
CA ILE A 261 2.73 7.56 19.30
C ILE A 261 1.44 7.18 20.04
N GLU A 262 1.22 7.75 21.23
CA GLU A 262 -0.04 7.54 21.95
C GLU A 262 -1.22 8.16 21.20
N SER A 263 -1.01 9.26 20.47
CA SER A 263 -2.09 9.95 19.75
C SER A 263 -2.61 9.22 18.51
N PHE A 264 -1.82 8.35 17.87
CA PHE A 264 -2.29 7.49 16.77
C PHE A 264 -2.88 6.15 17.25
N SER A 265 -2.68 5.80 18.52
CA SER A 265 -3.17 4.54 19.11
C SER A 265 -4.36 4.74 20.05
N VAL A 266 -4.62 5.98 20.50
CA VAL A 266 -5.75 6.33 21.39
C VAL A 266 -6.80 7.13 20.62
N LEU A 267 -7.33 6.55 19.54
CA LEU A 267 -8.68 6.88 19.05
C LEU A 267 -9.42 5.59 18.72
N ASN A 268 -9.51 4.71 19.71
CA ASN A 268 -10.57 3.72 19.84
C ASN A 268 -10.73 3.38 21.31
N HIS A 269 -11.62 4.10 21.99
CA HIS A 269 -12.63 3.55 22.90
C HIS A 269 -13.35 4.68 23.63
N SER A 270 -14.55 5.02 23.14
CA SER A 270 -15.72 5.44 23.91
C SER A 270 -16.95 5.20 23.04
#